data_AF-A0A517MPN5-F1
#
_entry.id   AF-A0A517MPN5-F1
#
_cell.length_a   1.000
_cell.length_b   1.000
_cell.length_c   1.000
_cell.angle_alpha   90.00
_cell.angle_beta   90.00
_cell.angle_gamma   90.00
#
_symmetry.space_group_name_H-M   'P 1'
#
loop_
_entity.id
_entity.type
_entity.pdbx_description
1 polymer ?
#
loop_
_entity_poly.entity_id
_entity_poly.type
_entity_poly.pdbx_seq_one_letter_code
_entity_poly.pdbx_strand_id
1 'polypeptide(L)' 'MDTVHAIYENGVFRPVEPISLPENSEVEFEPRMVEAPKPEFDAKLDKIYEILGRRHQSGHHDTAERHNEHQP' A
#
# COMPACT_ATOMS: atom_id res chain seq x y z
N MET A 1 10.82 28.36 3.51
CA MET A 1 11.30 27.70 2.28
C MET A 1 10.21 26.71 1.96
N ASP A 2 9.33 27.09 1.04
CA ASP A 2 8.11 26.34 0.80
C ASP A 2 8.43 25.15 -0.09
N THR A 3 7.99 23.97 0.33
CA THR A 3 8.22 22.73 -0.43
C THR A 3 7.06 22.55 -1.39
N VAL A 4 7.36 22.40 -2.68
CA VAL A 4 6.35 22.11 -3.70
C VAL A 4 6.10 20.60 -3.72
N HIS A 5 4.87 20.19 -3.39
CA HIS A 5 4.43 18.81 -3.59
C HIS A 5 3.98 18.63 -5.05
N ALA A 6 4.57 17.65 -5.74
CA ALA A 6 4.25 17.36 -7.12
C ALA A 6 4.30 15.85 -7.41
N ILE A 7 3.50 15.43 -8.38
CA ILE A 7 3.54 14.09 -8.96
C ILE A 7 4.42 14.14 -10.20
N TYR A 8 5.42 13.26 -10.27
CA TYR A 8 6.22 13.08 -11.48
C TYR A 8 5.53 12.08 -12.42
N GLU A 9 5.11 12.54 -13.59
CA GLU A 9 4.43 11.72 -14.58
C GLU A 9 4.89 12.11 -15.99
N ASN A 10 5.31 11.13 -16.80
CA ASN A 10 5.72 11.32 -18.19
C ASN A 10 6.79 12.43 -18.38
N GLY A 11 7.72 12.56 -17.43
CA GLY A 11 8.77 13.59 -17.50
C GLY A 11 8.36 14.96 -16.96
N VAL A 12 7.13 15.13 -16.47
CA VAL A 12 6.60 16.41 -15.99
C VAL A 12 6.26 16.33 -14.49
N PHE A 13 6.68 17.33 -13.73
CA PHE A 13 6.25 17.50 -12.34
C PHE A 13 4.95 18.30 -12.30
N ARG A 14 3.87 17.67 -11.85
CA ARG A 14 2.55 18.27 -11.72
C ARG A 14 2.30 18.64 -10.26
N PRO A 15 2.25 19.94 -9.90
CA PRO A 15 1.93 20.35 -8.54
C PRO A 15 0.56 19.82 -8.12
N VAL A 16 0.46 19.30 -6.89
CA VAL A 16 -0.82 18.85 -6.31
C VAL A 16 -1.55 19.99 -5.59
N GLU A 17 -0.82 21.07 -5.28
CA GLU A 17 -1.31 22.28 -4.62
C GLU A 17 -0.92 23.52 -5.44
N PRO A 18 -1.70 24.61 -5.36
CA PRO A 18 -1.34 25.88 -5.98
C PRO A 18 0.02 26.38 -5.48
N ILE A 19 0.88 26.80 -6.41
CA ILE A 19 2.17 27.40 -6.09
C ILE A 19 2.01 28.92 -6.08
N SER A 20 2.38 29.55 -4.98
CA SER A 20 2.37 31.02 -4.84
C SER A 20 3.79 31.58 -4.94
N LEU A 21 4.33 31.63 -6.16
CA LEU A 21 5.61 32.27 -6.46
C LEU A 21 5.41 33.46 -7.39
N PRO A 22 6.21 34.54 -7.25
CA PRO A 22 6.18 35.67 -8.18
C PRO A 22 6.48 35.22 -9.62
N GLU A 23 5.87 35.89 -10.60
CA GLU A 23 6.19 35.65 -12.01
C GLU A 23 7.68 35.90 -12.28
N ASN A 24 8.27 35.08 -13.15
CA ASN A 24 9.70 35.12 -13.52
C ASN A 24 10.70 34.86 -12.36
N SER A 25 10.27 34.13 -11.33
CA SER A 25 11.19 33.68 -10.28
C SER A 25 12.08 32.55 -10.78
N GLU A 26 13.39 32.68 -10.58
CA GLU A 26 14.34 31.56 -10.71
C GLU A 26 14.22 30.66 -9.49
N VAL A 27 14.13 29.34 -9.70
CA VAL A 27 13.95 28.35 -8.63
C VAL A 27 14.99 27.25 -8.72
N GLU A 28 15.53 26.85 -7.57
CA GLU A 28 16.37 25.65 -7.44
C GLU A 28 15.47 24.47 -7.10
N PHE A 29 15.62 23.37 -7.84
CA PHE A 29 14.75 22.20 -7.73
C PHE A 29 15.55 20.96 -7.33
N GLU A 30 15.31 20.47 -6.11
CA GLU A 30 15.86 19.20 -5.62
C GLU A 30 14.71 18.20 -5.40
N PRO A 31 14.48 17.27 -6.34
CA PRO A 31 13.45 16.27 -6.16
C PRO A 31 13.89 15.28 -5.08
N ARG A 32 13.09 15.17 -4.01
CA ARG A 32 13.22 14.09 -3.03
C ARG A 32 12.12 13.07 -3.27
N MET A 33 12.49 11.81 -3.42
CA MET A 33 11.51 10.72 -3.45
C MET A 33 10.89 10.63 -2.07
N VAL A 34 9.62 11.04 -1.98
CA VAL A 34 8.79 10.73 -0.81
C VAL A 34 8.48 9.23 -0.90
N GLU A 35 8.64 8.48 0.19
CA GLU A 35 8.29 7.05 0.21
C GLU A 35 6.92 6.86 -0.43
N ALA A 36 6.86 6.04 -1.48
CA ALA A 36 5.61 5.79 -2.15
C ALA A 36 4.61 5.30 -1.09
N PRO A 37 3.36 5.81 -1.09
CA PRO A 37 2.33 5.20 -0.26
C PRO A 37 2.34 3.71 -0.60
N LYS A 38 2.54 2.86 0.42
CA LYS A 38 2.52 1.41 0.22
C LYS A 38 1.28 1.09 -0.60
N PRO A 39 1.40 0.41 -1.75
CA PRO A 39 0.24 0.09 -2.56
C PRO A 39 -0.79 -0.58 -1.64
N GLU A 40 -2.06 -0.18 -1.73
CA GLU A 40 -3.13 -0.70 -0.86
C GLU A 40 -3.17 -2.24 -0.82
N PHE A 41 -2.67 -2.85 -1.89
CA PHE A 41 -2.46 -4.28 -2.04
C PHE A 41 -1.54 -4.89 -0.97
N ASP A 42 -0.43 -4.24 -0.63
CA ASP A 42 0.53 -4.74 0.38
C ASP A 42 -0.12 -4.72 1.77
N ALA A 43 -0.81 -3.64 2.11
CA ALA A 43 -1.54 -3.53 3.37
C ALA A 43 -2.67 -4.57 3.49
N LYS A 44 -3.27 -4.99 2.37
CA LYS A 44 -4.29 -6.05 2.32
C LYS A 44 -3.67 -7.45 2.46
N LEU A 45 -2.49 -7.69 1.87
CA LEU A 45 -1.77 -8.95 2.00
C LEU A 45 -1.33 -9.21 3.44
N ASP A 46 -0.85 -8.19 4.15
CA ASP A 46 -0.48 -8.31 5.56
C ASP A 46 -1.65 -8.86 6.40
N LYS A 47 -2.88 -8.36 6.18
CA LYS A 47 -4.09 -8.85 6.84
C LYS A 47 -4.44 -10.29 6.48
N ILE A 48 -4.23 -10.69 5.22
CA ILE A 48 -4.48 -12.07 4.78
C ILE A 48 -3.49 -13.03 5.45
N TYR A 49 -2.20 -12.69 5.46
CA TYR A 49 -1.17 -13.50 6.10
C TYR A 49 -1.36 -13.57 7.62
N GLU A 50 -1.80 -12.47 8.24
CA GLU A 50 -2.19 -12.48 9.64
C GLU A 50 -3.30 -13.50 9.91
N ILE A 51 -4.36 -13.55 9.08
CA ILE A 51 -5.47 -14.50 9.22
C ILE A 51 -4.98 -15.94 9.02
N LEU A 52 -4.19 -16.20 7.98
CA LEU A 52 -3.65 -17.53 7.66
C LEU A 52 -2.69 -18.05 8.74
N GLY A 53 -1.96 -17.15 9.42
CA GLY A 53 -1.05 -17.50 10.51
C GLY A 53 -1.74 -17.82 11.85
N ARG A 54 -3.04 -17.56 11.98
CA ARG A 54 -3.78 -17.84 13.22
C ARG A 54 -3.90 -19.35 13.42
N ARG A 55 -3.55 -19.83 14.62
CA ARG A 55 -3.87 -21.20 15.04
C ARG A 55 -5.38 -21.33 15.15
N HIS A 56 -5.98 -22.11 14.26
CA HIS A 56 -7.37 -22.48 14.37
C HIS A 56 -7.50 -23.83 15.07
N GLN A 57 -8.03 -23.84 16.29
CA GLN A 57 -8.39 -25.08 17.00
C GLN A 57 -9.86 -25.38 16.71
N SER A 58 -10.11 -26.35 15.83
CA SER A 58 -11.47 -26.77 15.45
C SER A 58 -12.16 -27.62 16.53
N GLY A 59 -11.47 -28.00 17.61
CA GLY A 59 -11.99 -28.89 18.67
C GLY A 59 -12.18 -30.34 18.24
N HIS A 60 -11.88 -30.68 16.98
CA HIS A 60 -12.01 -32.03 16.44
C HIS A 60 -10.60 -32.63 16.31
N HIS A 61 -10.39 -33.75 17.00
CA HIS A 61 -9.24 -34.61 16.75
C HIS A 61 -9.55 -35.53 15.57
N ASP A 62 -8.56 -35.73 14.71
CA ASP A 62 -8.64 -36.55 13.48
C ASP A 62 -9.76 -36.16 12.50
N THR A 63 -9.62 -34.98 11.89
CA THR A 63 -10.52 -34.53 10.82
C THR A 63 -10.45 -35.39 9.56
N ALA A 64 -9.39 -36.20 9.38
CA ALA A 64 -9.23 -37.05 8.21
C ALA A 64 -10.12 -38.31 8.30
N GLU A 65 -10.29 -38.88 9.49
CA GLU A 65 -11.16 -40.04 9.72
C GLU A 65 -12.64 -39.76 9.40
N ARG A 66 -13.09 -38.53 9.65
CA ARG A 66 -14.47 -38.07 9.40
C ARG A 66 -14.81 -37.83 7.93
N HIS A 67 -13.84 -37.92 7.03
CA HIS A 67 -14.02 -37.68 5.60
C HIS A 67 -15.03 -38.65 4.96
N ASN A 68 -15.15 -39.87 5.48
CA ASN A 68 -15.98 -40.93 4.92
C ASN A 68 -17.40 -40.98 5.52
N GLU A 69 -17.72 -40.18 6.54
CA GLU A 69 -19.02 -40.20 7.24
C GLU A 69 -20.17 -39.63 6.40
N HIS A 70 -19.85 -38.86 5.35
CA HIS A 70 -20.83 -38.18 4.50
C HIS A 70 -20.72 -38.55 3.01
N GLN A 71 -19.95 -39.60 2.68
CA GLN A 71 -19.88 -40.11 1.32
C GLN A 71 -20.89 -41.25 1.14
N PRO A 72 -21.80 -41.19 0.14
CA PRO A 72 -22.72 -42.28 -0.17
C PRO A 72 -22.02 -43.51 -0.74
#